data_AF-A0A9X7XTM0-F1
#
_entry.id   AF-A0A9X7XTM0-F1
#
_cell.length_a   1.000
_cell.length_b   1.000
_cell.length_c   1.000
_cell.angle_alpha   90.00
_cell.angle_beta   90.00
_cell.angle_gamma   90.00
#
_symmetry.space_group_name_H-M   'P 1'
#
loop_
_entity.id
_entity.type
_entity.pdbx_description
1 polymer ?
#
loop_
_entity_poly.entity_id
_entity_poly.type
_entity_poly.pdbx_seq_one_letter_code
_entity_poly.pdbx_strand_id
1 'polypeptide(L)'
;MAMISTYTLQVQSGQPFAVTLDANPTTGYQWALSNSVDETFLFLQSSEFVPPSQPARIGQGGQQRFTFRALRRGVTSLSFKYCRPWEPSDCASFVFYVVTVV
;
A
#
# COMPACT_ATOMS: atom_id res chain seq x y z
N MET A 1 15.42 5.63 -12.53
CA MET A 1 14.48 4.56 -12.96
C MET A 1 13.70 4.13 -11.74
N ALA A 2 12.38 4.02 -11.84
CA ALA A 2 11.53 3.63 -10.71
C ALA A 2 11.75 2.15 -10.35
N MET A 3 11.67 1.81 -9.06
CA MET A 3 11.71 0.43 -8.59
C MET A 3 10.35 -0.23 -8.78
N ILE A 4 10.33 -1.51 -9.20
CA ILE A 4 9.10 -2.27 -9.41
C ILE A 4 9.19 -3.58 -8.63
N SER A 5 8.21 -3.84 -7.78
CA SER A 5 8.12 -5.08 -6.99
C SER A 5 6.74 -5.72 -7.12
N THR A 6 6.69 -7.05 -7.16
CA THR A 6 5.45 -7.82 -7.19
C THR A 6 5.44 -8.86 -6.07
N TYR A 7 4.33 -8.97 -5.36
CA TYR A 7 4.13 -9.89 -4.25
C TYR A 7 2.83 -10.67 -4.42
N THR A 8 2.76 -11.84 -3.79
CA THR A 8 1.53 -12.63 -3.68
C THR A 8 1.08 -12.65 -2.22
N LEU A 9 -0.19 -12.42 -1.98
CA LEU A 9 -0.79 -12.41 -0.64
C LEU A 9 -2.01 -13.31 -0.62
N GLN A 10 -2.12 -14.17 0.40
CA GLN A 10 -3.31 -14.96 0.65
C GLN A 10 -4.01 -14.44 1.91
N VAL A 11 -5.31 -14.19 1.81
CA VAL A 11 -6.12 -13.59 2.89
C VAL A 11 -7.42 -14.36 3.07
N GLN A 12 -8.01 -14.28 4.26
CA GLN A 12 -9.27 -14.96 4.57
C GLN A 12 -10.47 -14.07 4.23
N SER A 13 -11.45 -14.60 3.52
CA SER A 13 -12.70 -13.91 3.23
C SER A 13 -13.40 -13.45 4.52
N GLY A 14 -13.89 -12.21 4.53
CA GLY A 14 -14.56 -11.59 5.68
C GLY A 14 -13.62 -10.93 6.69
N GLN A 15 -12.32 -11.22 6.66
CA GLN A 15 -11.34 -10.68 7.61
C GLN A 15 -10.64 -9.42 7.06
N PRO A 16 -10.24 -8.49 7.95
CA PRO A 16 -9.37 -7.40 7.58
C PRO A 16 -7.92 -7.89 7.41
N PHE A 17 -7.19 -7.25 6.52
CA PHE A 17 -5.74 -7.39 6.38
C PHE A 17 -5.11 -6.04 6.06
N ALA A 18 -3.81 -5.92 6.30
CA ALA A 18 -3.08 -4.70 6.03
C ALA A 18 -1.92 -4.93 5.05
N VAL A 19 -1.72 -3.98 4.14
CA VAL A 19 -0.50 -3.84 3.35
C VAL A 19 0.29 -2.68 3.94
N THR A 20 1.52 -2.94 4.35
CA THR A 20 2.40 -1.95 4.97
C THR A 20 3.62 -1.76 4.08
N LEU A 21 3.85 -0.51 3.66
CA LEU A 21 4.94 -0.14 2.75
C LEU A 21 5.83 0.89 3.44
N ASP A 22 7.15 0.74 3.32
CA ASP A 22 8.08 1.71 3.89
C ASP A 22 7.90 3.09 3.23
N ALA A 23 7.85 4.13 4.04
CA ALA A 23 7.55 5.50 3.61
C ALA A 23 8.41 6.51 4.35
N ASN A 24 8.98 7.48 3.63
CA ASN A 24 9.70 8.59 4.24
C ASN A 24 8.99 9.93 3.93
N PRO A 25 8.11 10.42 4.82
CA PRO A 25 7.32 11.63 4.56
C PRO A 25 8.18 12.89 4.44
N THR A 26 9.42 12.88 4.95
CA THR A 26 10.34 14.03 4.87
C THR A 26 10.80 14.35 3.43
N THR A 27 10.62 13.41 2.50
CA THR A 27 11.00 13.54 1.08
C THR A 27 9.91 14.13 0.19
N GLY A 28 8.68 14.27 0.73
CA GLY A 28 7.48 14.65 -0.01
C GLY A 28 6.80 13.51 -0.78
N TYR A 29 7.40 12.32 -0.80
CA TYR A 29 6.80 11.14 -1.44
C TYR A 29 5.77 10.47 -0.54
N GLN A 30 4.64 10.09 -1.13
CA GLN A 30 3.58 9.33 -0.45
C GLN A 30 3.12 8.14 -1.29
N TRP A 31 2.67 7.08 -0.62
CA TRP A 31 2.04 5.96 -1.31
C TRP A 31 0.59 6.30 -1.65
N ALA A 32 0.17 5.92 -2.84
CA ALA A 32 -1.22 5.98 -3.27
C ALA A 32 -1.56 4.71 -4.04
N LEU A 33 -2.84 4.37 -4.08
CA LEU A 33 -3.32 3.36 -5.03
C LEU A 33 -3.13 3.90 -6.45
N SER A 34 -2.52 3.07 -7.31
CA SER A 34 -2.31 3.42 -8.71
C SER A 34 -3.57 3.24 -9.54
N ASN A 35 -4.44 2.32 -9.14
CA ASN A 35 -5.73 2.01 -9.76
C ASN A 35 -6.81 1.91 -8.69
N SER A 36 -8.08 2.01 -9.07
CA SER A 36 -9.20 1.70 -8.17
C SER A 36 -9.12 0.25 -7.69
N VAL A 37 -9.49 0.03 -6.43
CA VAL A 37 -9.65 -1.32 -5.87
C VAL A 37 -10.88 -1.98 -6.49
N ASP A 38 -10.81 -3.27 -6.79
CA ASP A 38 -12.01 -4.03 -7.16
C ASP A 38 -12.87 -4.29 -5.91
N GLU A 39 -13.90 -3.47 -5.74
CA GLU A 39 -14.84 -3.51 -4.61
C GLU A 39 -15.69 -4.79 -4.57
N THR A 40 -15.62 -5.65 -5.59
CA THR A 40 -16.21 -6.99 -5.54
C THR A 40 -15.44 -7.90 -4.57
N PHE A 41 -14.12 -7.71 -4.47
CA PHE A 41 -13.23 -8.59 -3.70
C PHE A 41 -12.70 -7.92 -2.44
N LEU A 42 -12.41 -6.62 -2.47
CA LEU A 42 -11.72 -5.91 -1.40
C LEU A 42 -12.36 -4.53 -1.14
N PHE A 43 -12.49 -4.15 0.12
CA PHE A 43 -12.89 -2.79 0.51
C PHE A 43 -11.75 -2.10 1.26
N LEU A 44 -11.27 -0.96 0.78
CA LEU A 44 -10.28 -0.15 1.49
C LEU A 44 -10.94 0.53 2.69
N GLN A 45 -10.54 0.15 3.91
CA GLN A 45 -11.06 0.71 5.15
C GLN A 45 -10.31 1.98 5.58
N SER A 46 -8.98 1.99 5.45
CA SER A 46 -8.16 3.13 5.84
C SER A 46 -6.80 3.13 5.13
N SER A 47 -6.20 4.31 5.01
CA SER A 47 -4.78 4.47 4.70
C SER A 47 -4.18 5.50 5.64
N GLU A 48 -3.13 5.14 6.36
CA GLU A 48 -2.54 5.98 7.40
C GLU A 48 -1.01 5.87 7.42
N PHE A 49 -0.35 6.95 7.81
CA PHE A 49 1.08 6.93 8.08
C PHE A 49 1.32 6.42 9.50
N VAL A 50 2.19 5.43 9.63
CA VAL A 50 2.65 4.84 10.89
C VAL A 50 4.09 5.32 11.13
N PRO A 51 4.34 6.14 12.18
CA PRO A 51 5.68 6.59 12.50
C PRO A 51 6.57 5.43 12.96
N PRO A 52 7.91 5.55 12.84
CA PRO A 52 8.83 4.54 13.34
C PRO A 52 8.75 4.39 14.86
N SER A 53 9.07 3.18 15.35
CA SER A 53 9.17 2.88 16.79
C SER A 53 10.18 3.80 17.49
N GLN A 54 9.88 4.15 18.74
CA GLN A 54 10.75 5.04 19.52
C GLN A 54 11.98 4.31 20.09
N PRO A 55 13.13 5.01 20.24
CA PRO A 55 13.34 6.43 19.93
C PRO A 55 13.51 6.66 18.41
N ALA A 56 12.68 7.53 17.85
CA ALA A 56 12.75 7.89 16.44
C ALA A 56 13.84 8.93 16.20
N ARG A 57 14.63 8.78 15.13
CA ARG A 57 15.61 9.78 14.69
C ARG A 57 14.97 10.77 13.72
N ILE A 58 15.43 12.02 13.73
CA ILE A 58 15.03 13.01 12.71
C ILE A 58 15.40 12.46 11.33
N GLY A 59 14.45 12.47 10.39
CA GLY A 59 14.62 11.91 9.05
C GLY A 59 14.41 10.40 8.94
N GLN A 60 14.14 9.69 10.04
CA GLN A 60 13.80 8.27 9.99
C GLN A 60 12.45 8.08 9.29
N GLY A 61 12.44 7.27 8.24
CA GLY A 61 11.21 6.86 7.58
C GLY A 61 10.30 6.07 8.53
N GLY A 62 9.00 6.16 8.29
CA GLY A 62 8.01 5.28 8.88
C GLY A 62 7.46 4.34 7.82
N GLN A 63 6.17 4.03 7.92
CA GLN A 63 5.46 3.17 6.98
C GLN A 63 4.11 3.77 6.63
N GLN A 64 3.59 3.49 5.46
CA GLN A 64 2.19 3.75 5.13
C GLN A 64 1.44 2.42 5.15
N ARG A 65 0.38 2.37 5.96
CA ARG A 65 -0.45 1.19 6.17
C ARG A 65 -1.79 1.38 5.49
N PHE A 66 -2.14 0.44 4.61
CA PHE A 66 -3.44 0.36 3.96
C PHE A 66 -4.20 -0.83 4.53
N THR A 67 -5.35 -0.58 5.16
CA THR A 67 -6.19 -1.64 5.74
C THR A 67 -7.33 -1.95 4.79
N PHE A 68 -7.46 -3.21 4.40
CA PHE A 68 -8.52 -3.70 3.53
C PHE A 68 -9.37 -4.73 4.25
N ARG A 69 -10.65 -4.81 3.89
CA ARG A 69 -11.52 -5.93 4.24
C ARG A 69 -11.68 -6.84 3.03
N ALA A 70 -11.38 -8.13 3.19
CA ALA A 70 -11.67 -9.12 2.17
C ALA A 70 -13.17 -9.44 2.15
N LEU A 71 -13.81 -9.32 0.98
CA LEU A 71 -15.26 -9.43 0.84
C LEU A 71 -15.69 -10.79 0.28
N ARG A 72 -15.05 -11.22 -0.81
CA ARG A 72 -15.44 -12.40 -1.57
C ARG A 72 -14.23 -13.22 -1.98
N ARG A 73 -14.36 -14.54 -1.94
CA ARG A 73 -13.36 -15.49 -2.43
C ARG A 73 -13.07 -15.29 -3.92
N GLY A 74 -11.79 -15.40 -4.29
CA GLY A 74 -11.31 -15.22 -5.65
C GLY A 74 -9.90 -14.63 -5.70
N VAL A 75 -9.52 -14.13 -6.86
CA VAL A 75 -8.21 -13.50 -7.07
C VAL A 75 -8.44 -12.08 -7.57
N THR A 76 -7.73 -11.12 -6.98
CA THR A 76 -7.73 -9.72 -7.38
C THR A 76 -6.31 -9.16 -7.27
N SER A 77 -6.13 -7.88 -7.60
CA SER A 77 -4.82 -7.21 -7.49
C SER A 77 -4.92 -5.85 -6.83
N LEU A 78 -3.82 -5.45 -6.19
CA LEU A 78 -3.60 -4.10 -5.69
C LEU A 78 -2.35 -3.54 -6.34
N SER A 79 -2.38 -2.27 -6.71
CA SER A 79 -1.26 -1.57 -7.32
C SER A 79 -1.02 -0.28 -6.56
N PHE A 80 0.21 -0.05 -6.11
CA PHE A 80 0.61 1.12 -5.34
C PHE A 80 1.71 1.88 -6.09
N LYS A 81 1.68 3.19 -5.98
CA LYS A 81 2.70 4.10 -6.52
C LYS A 81 3.23 5.01 -5.43
N TYR A 82 4.54 5.20 -5.38
CA TYR A 82 5.23 6.09 -4.45
C TYR A 82 5.72 7.32 -5.21
N CYS A 83 4.98 8.41 -5.13
CA CYS A 83 5.25 9.63 -5.91
C CYS A 83 5.00 10.87 -5.07
N ARG A 84 5.50 12.01 -5.55
CA ARG A 84 5.10 13.32 -5.02
C ARG A 84 3.74 13.71 -5.59
N PRO A 85 2.78 14.15 -4.78
CA PRO A 85 1.43 14.46 -5.26
C PRO A 85 1.38 15.57 -6.31
N TRP A 86 2.32 16.52 -6.21
CA TRP A 86 2.47 17.65 -7.13
C TRP A 86 3.35 17.34 -8.34
N GLU A 87 4.02 16.18 -8.39
CA GLU A 87 4.87 15.72 -9.50
C GLU A 87 4.49 14.27 -9.88
N PRO A 88 3.28 14.02 -10.42
CA PRO A 88 2.76 12.67 -10.64
C PRO A 88 3.54 11.86 -11.68
N SER A 89 4.40 12.50 -12.49
CA SER A 89 5.32 11.85 -13.43
C SER A 89 6.61 11.35 -12.78
N ASP A 90 6.93 11.77 -11.56
CA ASP A 90 8.14 11.38 -10.83
C ASP A 90 7.79 10.43 -9.68
N CYS A 91 7.67 9.15 -10.02
CA CYS A 91 7.42 8.08 -9.07
C CYS A 91 8.72 7.31 -8.81
N ALA A 92 9.07 7.17 -7.53
CA ALA A 92 10.26 6.43 -7.11
C ALA A 92 10.05 4.92 -7.14
N SER A 93 8.83 4.45 -6.82
CA SER A 93 8.52 3.02 -6.72
C SER A 93 7.08 2.68 -7.13
N PHE A 94 6.90 1.48 -7.66
CA PHE A 94 5.62 0.82 -7.89
C PHE A 94 5.61 -0.56 -7.23
N VAL A 95 4.53 -0.89 -6.53
CA VAL A 95 4.37 -2.18 -5.85
C VAL A 95 3.04 -2.80 -6.24
N PHE A 96 3.09 -4.06 -6.66
CA PHE A 96 1.95 -4.85 -7.08
C PHE A 96 1.72 -6.02 -6.14
N TYR A 97 0.46 -6.26 -5.75
CA TYR A 97 0.05 -7.46 -5.03
C TYR A 97 -0.96 -8.23 -5.84
N VAL A 98 -0.73 -9.53 -6.02
CA VAL A 98 -1.78 -10.48 -6.38
C VAL A 98 -2.37 -11.00 -5.09
N VAL A 99 -3.66 -10.75 -4.86
CA VAL A 99 -4.36 -11.11 -3.63
C VAL A 99 -5.31 -12.26 -3.91
N THR A 100 -5.05 -13.40 -3.27
CA THR A 100 -5.94 -14.56 -3.27
C THR A 100 -6.77 -14.55 -2.00
N VAL A 101 -8.07 -14.33 -2.15
CA VAL A 101 -9.05 -14.41 -1.06
C VAL A 101 -9.57 -15.84 -0.98
N VAL A 102 -9.29 -16.53 0.12
CA VAL A 102 -9.72 -17.91 0.39
C VAL A 102 -10.86 -18.01 1.41
#